data_AF-A0A562WJ17-F1
#
_entry.id   AF-A0A562WJ17-F1
#
_cell.length_a   1.000
_cell.length_b   1.000
_cell.length_c   1.000
_cell.angle_alpha   90.00
_cell.angle_beta   90.00
_cell.angle_gamma   90.00
#
_symmetry.space_group_name_H-M   'P 1'
#
loop_
_entity.id
_entity.type
_entity.pdbx_description
1 polymer ?
#
loop_
_entity_poly.entity_id
_entity_poly.type
_entity_poly.pdbx_seq_one_letter_code
_entity_poly.pdbx_strand_id
1 'polypeptide(L)' 'MSRVVVVTGATSGIGRAAARAFAARGDRLVLAARAPQTLAEVRAECAVFGPNPTGEALRGGWRSDRR' A
#
# COMPACT_ATOMS: atom_id res chain seq x y z
N MET A 1 -1.44 -9.97 -15.89
CA MET A 1 -2.55 -9.85 -14.92
C MET A 1 -2.07 -9.06 -13.72
N SER A 2 -2.81 -8.05 -13.26
CA SER A 2 -2.47 -7.31 -12.03
C SER A 2 -3.01 -8.06 -10.80
N ARG A 3 -2.13 -8.41 -9.86
CA ARG A 3 -2.52 -9.11 -8.63
C ARG A 3 -2.86 -8.10 -7.54
N VAL A 4 -3.64 -8.54 -6.55
CA VAL A 4 -3.83 -7.80 -5.31
C VAL A 4 -2.98 -8.49 -4.24
N VAL A 5 -2.09 -7.74 -3.61
CA VAL A 5 -1.15 -8.23 -2.60
C VAL A 5 -1.43 -7.54 -1.27
N VAL A 6 -1.67 -8.34 -0.23
CA VAL A 6 -1.87 -7.85 1.13
C VAL A 6 -0.57 -8.02 1.90
N VAL A 7 -0.02 -6.93 2.42
CA VAL A 7 1.21 -6.92 3.21
C VAL A 7 0.89 -6.54 4.65
N THR A 8 1.04 -7.51 5.56
CA THR A 8 0.94 -7.31 7.01
C THR A 8 2.33 -6.99 7.57
N GLY A 9 2.40 -6.05 8.53
CA GLY A 9 3.69 -5.57 9.02
C GLY A 9 4.47 -4.73 7.99
N ALA A 10 3.75 -4.02 7.11
CA ALA A 10 4.33 -3.28 5.97
C ALA A 10 5.28 -2.13 6.36
N THR A 11 5.37 -1.76 7.64
CA THR A 11 6.09 -0.56 8.10
C THR A 11 7.60 -0.75 8.28
N SER A 12 8.11 -1.99 8.29
CA SER A 12 9.55 -2.24 8.52
C SER A 12 10.02 -3.56 7.94
N GLY A 13 11.35 -3.76 7.95
CA GLY A 13 12.00 -5.02 7.59
C GLY A 13 11.51 -5.60 6.26
N ILE A 14 11.20 -6.90 6.28
CA ILE A 14 10.74 -7.67 5.12
C ILE A 14 9.41 -7.12 4.57
N GLY A 15 8.49 -6.68 5.45
CA GLY A 15 7.20 -6.15 5.01
C GLY A 15 7.35 -4.90 4.15
N ARG A 16 8.21 -3.95 4.56
CA ARG A 16 8.50 -2.74 3.77
C ARG A 16 9.19 -3.09 2.45
N ALA A 17 10.18 -3.98 2.48
CA ALA A 17 10.88 -4.42 1.27
C ALA A 17 9.95 -5.12 0.27
N ALA A 18 9.07 -6.00 0.75
CA ALA A 18 8.08 -6.68 -0.06
C ALA A 18 7.09 -5.69 -0.68
N ALA A 19 6.56 -4.74 0.11
CA ALA A 19 5.67 -3.71 -0.39
C ALA A 19 6.29 -2.92 -1.56
N ARG A 20 7.56 -2.50 -1.43
CA ARG A 20 8.29 -1.82 -2.51
C ARG A 20 8.48 -2.71 -3.74
N ALA A 21 8.84 -3.97 -3.56
CA ALA A 21 9.06 -4.91 -4.67
C ALA A 21 7.78 -5.19 -5.47
N PHE A 22 6.64 -5.36 -4.79
CA PHE A 22 5.34 -5.54 -5.46
C PHE A 22 4.85 -4.25 -6.11
N ALA A 23 5.09 -3.08 -5.49
CA ALA A 23 4.76 -1.79 -6.08
C ALA A 23 5.53 -1.59 -7.40
N ALA A 24 6.84 -1.85 -7.41
CA ALA A 24 7.68 -1.74 -8.60
C ALA A 24 7.27 -2.68 -9.75
N ARG A 25 6.55 -3.78 -9.43
CA ARG A 25 5.98 -4.70 -10.42
C ARG A 25 4.64 -4.24 -10.99
N GLY A 26 4.05 -3.15 -10.47
CA GLY A 26 2.74 -2.66 -10.84
C GLY A 26 1.58 -3.45 -10.20
N ASP A 27 1.84 -4.20 -9.14
CA ASP A 27 0.79 -4.90 -8.38
C ASP A 27 -0.02 -3.92 -7.52
N ARG A 28 -1.27 -4.27 -7.25
CA ARG A 28 -2.14 -3.50 -6.35
C ARG A 28 -1.88 -3.92 -4.90
N LEU A 29 -1.61 -2.95 -4.03
CA LEU A 29 -1.21 -3.23 -2.64
C LEU A 29 -2.27 -2.83 -1.62
N VAL A 30 -2.45 -3.69 -0.62
CA VAL A 30 -3.13 -3.38 0.65
C VAL A 30 -2.09 -3.47 1.76
N LEU A 31 -1.80 -2.34 2.42
CA LEU A 31 -0.79 -2.26 3.47
C LEU A 31 -1.46 -2.21 4.84
N ALA A 32 -1.09 -3.13 5.74
CA ALA A 32 -1.62 -3.21 7.10
C ALA A 32 -0.50 -3.21 8.13
N ALA A 33 -0.57 -2.28 9.09
CA ALA A 33 0.35 -2.19 10.22
C ALA A 33 -0.28 -1.39 11.38
N ARG A 34 0.31 -1.52 12.57
CA ARG A 34 -0.15 -0.84 13.80
C ARG A 34 0.29 0.63 13.90
N ALA A 35 1.31 1.04 13.13
CA ALA A 35 1.88 2.39 13.18
C ALA A 35 1.41 3.21 11.96
N PRO A 36 0.35 4.03 12.09
CA PRO A 36 -0.28 4.70 10.96
C PRO A 36 0.63 5.73 10.28
N GLN A 37 1.53 6.40 11.04
CA GLN A 37 2.47 7.38 10.51
C GLN A 37 3.48 6.71 9.57
N THR A 38 4.17 5.68 10.06
CA THR A 38 5.13 4.90 9.25
C THR A 38 4.43 4.18 8.09
N LEU A 39 3.16 3.80 8.25
CA LEU A 39 2.39 3.19 7.17
C LEU A 39 2.12 4.19 6.03
N ALA A 40 1.88 5.46 6.36
CA ALA A 40 1.72 6.52 5.38
C ALA A 40 3.03 6.80 4.61
N GLU A 41 4.19 6.74 5.28
CA GLU A 41 5.50 6.84 4.61
C GLU A 41 5.68 5.71 3.59
N VAL A 42 5.49 4.45 3.99
CA VAL A 42 5.62 3.30 3.08
C VAL A 42 4.61 3.37 1.95
N ARG A 43 3.39 3.85 2.21
CA ARG A 43 2.42 4.10 1.15
C ARG A 43 2.94 5.14 0.14
N ALA A 44 3.52 6.24 0.59
CA ALA A 44 4.06 7.26 -0.29
C ALA A 44 5.21 6.71 -1.15
N GLU A 45 6.09 5.90 -0.56
CA GLU A 45 7.14 5.17 -1.29
C GLU A 45 6.57 4.25 -2.38
N CYS A 46 5.45 3.56 -2.11
CA CYS A 46 4.80 2.67 -3.07
C CYS A 46 3.91 3.41 -4.09
N ALA A 47 3.37 4.58 -3.75
CA ALA A 47 2.50 5.39 -4.62
C ALA A 47 3.25 5.98 -5.83
N VAL A 48 4.58 6.14 -5.72
CA VAL A 48 5.45 6.46 -6.85
C VAL A 48 5.36 5.41 -7.97
N PHE A 49 4.82 4.22 -7.68
CA PHE A 49 4.71 3.10 -8.61
C PHE A 49 3.25 2.66 -8.94
N GLY A 50 2.21 3.42 -8.54
CA GLY A 50 0.83 3.17 -9.00
C GLY A 50 -0.19 4.26 -8.62
N PRO A 51 -1.00 4.78 -9.57
CA PRO A 51 -2.23 4.11 -10.06
C PRO A 51 -2.50 4.25 -11.59
N ASN A 52 -3.36 3.40 -12.19
CA ASN A 52 -3.85 3.56 -13.59
C ASN A 52 -5.32 3.10 -13.74
N PRO A 53 -6.06 3.48 -14.81
CA PRO A 53 -6.90 4.67 -14.98
C PRO A 53 -8.40 4.36 -14.82
N THR A 54 -8.78 3.14 -14.43
CA THR A 54 -10.19 2.73 -14.33
C THR A 54 -10.88 3.29 -13.09
N GLY A 55 -10.19 4.16 -12.32
CA GLY A 55 -10.85 5.08 -11.39
C GLY A 55 -11.57 4.45 -10.20
N GLU A 56 -11.64 3.13 -10.07
CA GLU A 56 -12.17 2.48 -8.88
C GLU A 56 -11.07 2.31 -7.83
N ALA A 57 -10.44 3.44 -7.50
CA ALA A 57 -10.07 3.67 -6.11
C ALA A 57 -11.41 3.64 -5.36
N LEU A 58 -11.63 2.59 -4.57
CA LEU A 58 -12.75 2.47 -3.66
C LEU A 58 -13.08 3.85 -3.10
N ARG A 59 -14.35 4.27 -3.25
CA ARG A 59 -14.95 5.30 -2.40
C ARG A 59 -14.67 4.87 -0.96
N GLY A 60 -13.61 5.44 -0.41
CA GLY A 60 -12.88 4.78 0.67
C GLY A 60 -11.45 5.28 0.68
N GLY A 61 -11.30 6.61 0.64
CA GLY A 61 -10.06 7.25 1.08
C GLY A 61 -9.63 6.60 2.39
N TRP A 62 -8.35 6.30 2.49
CA TRP A 62 -7.75 5.73 3.70
C TRP A 62 -8.26 6.53 4.90
N ARG A 63 -9.09 5.88 5.70
CA ARG A 63 -9.73 6.48 6.86
C ARG A 63 -8.87 6.06 8.05
N SER A 64 -7.86 6.88 8.35
CA SER A 64 -7.01 6.74 9.53
C SER A 64 -7.77 6.88 10.85
N ASP A 65 -9.00 7.38 10.77
CA ASP A 65 -9.90 7.62 11.88
C ASP A 65 -11.16 6.76 11.75
N ARG A 66 -11.10 5.56 12.33
CA ARG A 66 -12.29 4.86 12.81
C ARG A 66 -12.02 4.48 14.26
N ARG A 67 -12.34 5.40 15.16
CA ARG A 67 -13.21 5.01 16.28
C ARG A 67 -14.61 4.70 15.77
#